data_AF-A0A523EC19-F1
#
_entry.id   AF-A0A523EC19-F1
#
_cell.length_a   1.000
_cell.length_b   1.000
_cell.length_c   1.000
_cell.angle_alpha   90.00
_cell.angle_beta   90.00
_cell.angle_gamma   90.00
#
_symmetry.space_group_name_H-M   'P 1'
#
loop_
_entity.id
_entity.type
_entity.pdbx_description
1 polymer ?
#
loop_
_entity_poly.entity_id
_entity_poly.type
_entity_poly.pdbx_seq_one_letter_code
_entity_poly.pdbx_strand_id
1 'polypeptide(L)'
;MTAARRAGKSLISNADGGTGIGPVWSPNGDELFYRSGAKMMAVDIDLGEQLMLGTPKVLFEQGSDFVKAYDVADDGRFVMVQERERNPPPDHLILVQHFAEELKRLVPTDMSCPAASPRVWAQECSARSSA
;
A
#
# COMPACT_ATOMS: atom_id res chain seq x y z
N MET A 1 -25.36 -0.55 -36.69
CA MET A 1 -25.92 -0.35 -35.33
C MET A 1 -24.98 -1.04 -34.36
N THR A 2 -24.02 -0.32 -33.78
CA THR A 2 -23.07 -0.89 -32.82
C THR A 2 -23.63 -0.63 -31.43
N ALA A 3 -24.05 -1.68 -30.73
CA ALA A 3 -24.57 -1.58 -29.37
C ALA A 3 -23.41 -1.21 -28.42
N ALA A 4 -23.59 -0.14 -27.64
CA ALA A 4 -22.69 0.22 -26.57
C ALA A 4 -22.68 -0.91 -25.53
N ARG A 5 -21.48 -1.45 -25.23
CA ARG A 5 -21.27 -2.33 -24.07
C ARG A 5 -21.72 -1.59 -22.82
N ARG A 6 -22.87 -1.96 -22.25
CA ARG A 6 -23.19 -1.59 -20.87
C ARG A 6 -22.27 -2.41 -19.98
N ALA A 7 -21.20 -1.80 -19.49
CA ALA A 7 -20.44 -2.34 -18.38
C ALA A 7 -21.36 -2.37 -17.15
N GLY A 8 -21.86 -3.56 -16.81
CA GLY A 8 -22.57 -3.78 -15.56
C GLY A 8 -21.59 -3.76 -14.38
N LYS A 9 -22.07 -3.38 -13.20
CA LYS A 9 -21.31 -3.55 -11.96
C LYS A 9 -21.50 -5.00 -11.51
N SER A 10 -20.41 -5.75 -11.36
CA SER A 10 -20.45 -7.10 -10.75
C SER A 10 -19.97 -7.02 -9.31
N LEU A 11 -20.68 -7.69 -8.41
CA LEU A 11 -20.28 -7.84 -7.03
C LEU A 11 -19.16 -8.90 -6.97
N ILE A 12 -18.02 -8.53 -6.39
CA ILE A 12 -16.83 -9.38 -6.32
C ILE A 12 -16.72 -10.11 -4.97
N SER A 13 -17.26 -9.53 -3.89
CA SER A 13 -17.31 -10.12 -2.54
C SER A 13 -18.59 -10.92 -2.29
N ASN A 14 -18.61 -11.77 -1.26
CA ASN A 14 -19.79 -12.55 -0.88
C ASN A 14 -21.05 -11.68 -0.69
N ALA A 15 -22.20 -12.24 -1.06
CA ALA A 15 -23.52 -11.64 -0.86
C ALA A 15 -23.96 -11.60 0.62
N ASP A 16 -23.24 -12.29 1.51
CA ASP A 16 -23.57 -12.48 2.94
C ASP A 16 -23.39 -11.20 3.79
N GLY A 17 -23.14 -10.05 3.17
CA GLY A 17 -23.02 -8.75 3.85
C GLY A 17 -21.63 -8.45 4.42
N GLY A 18 -20.63 -9.30 4.17
CA GLY A 18 -19.23 -8.98 4.50
C GLY A 18 -18.70 -7.83 3.63
N THR A 19 -18.28 -6.73 4.26
CA THR A 19 -17.67 -5.60 3.56
C THR A 19 -16.23 -5.94 3.18
N GLY A 20 -16.03 -6.31 1.92
CA GLY A 20 -14.68 -6.41 1.33
C GLY A 20 -14.02 -5.03 1.33
N ILE A 21 -12.87 -4.87 1.98
CA ILE A 21 -12.14 -3.60 2.05
C ILE A 21 -10.73 -3.69 1.47
N GLY A 22 -10.26 -2.56 0.95
CA GLY A 22 -8.92 -2.38 0.42
C GLY A 22 -8.56 -3.37 -0.69
N PRO A 23 -9.31 -3.43 -1.81
CA PRO A 23 -9.01 -4.37 -2.87
C PRO A 23 -7.67 -4.03 -3.57
N VAL A 24 -6.88 -5.06 -3.88
CA VAL A 24 -5.62 -4.97 -4.61
C VAL A 24 -5.60 -6.06 -5.68
N TRP A 25 -5.24 -5.70 -6.92
CA TRP A 25 -5.11 -6.66 -8.02
C TRP A 25 -3.79 -7.42 -7.92
N SER A 26 -3.80 -8.68 -8.37
CA SER A 26 -2.56 -9.39 -8.66
C SER A 26 -1.77 -8.63 -9.75
N PRO A 27 -0.43 -8.73 -9.75
CA PRO A 27 0.40 -8.17 -10.82
C PRO A 27 0.01 -8.67 -12.21
N ASN A 28 -0.52 -9.90 -12.29
CA ASN A 28 -0.98 -10.52 -13.54
C ASN A 28 -2.40 -10.07 -13.96
N GLY A 29 -3.16 -9.45 -13.06
CA GLY A 29 -4.51 -8.94 -13.34
C GLY A 29 -5.61 -10.01 -13.40
N ASP A 30 -5.31 -11.23 -12.97
CA ASP A 30 -6.19 -12.42 -13.00
C ASP A 30 -6.74 -12.81 -11.62
N GLU A 31 -6.34 -12.11 -10.55
CA GLU A 31 -6.79 -12.38 -9.20
C GLU A 31 -6.97 -11.05 -8.45
N LEU A 32 -7.99 -10.98 -7.60
CA LEU A 32 -8.25 -9.82 -6.73
C LEU A 32 -8.14 -10.24 -5.27
N PHE A 33 -7.29 -9.54 -4.54
CA PHE A 33 -7.14 -9.68 -3.10
C PHE A 33 -7.98 -8.63 -2.38
N TYR A 34 -8.61 -9.01 -1.28
CA TYR A 34 -9.38 -8.09 -0.43
C TYR A 34 -9.48 -8.62 1.00
N ARG A 35 -9.74 -7.75 1.97
CA ARG A 35 -9.95 -8.16 3.36
C ARG A 35 -11.44 -8.29 3.67
N SER A 36 -11.79 -9.29 4.48
CA SER A 36 -13.10 -9.46 5.11
C SER A 36 -12.90 -9.68 6.61
N GLY A 37 -13.00 -8.61 7.40
CA GLY A 37 -12.59 -8.61 8.81
C GLY A 37 -11.10 -8.94 8.97
N ALA A 38 -10.79 -10.02 9.69
CA ALA A 38 -9.42 -10.52 9.85
C ALA A 38 -8.96 -11.43 8.71
N LYS A 39 -9.84 -11.80 7.77
CA LYS A 39 -9.51 -12.73 6.69
C LYS A 39 -8.94 -11.98 5.49
N MET A 40 -7.80 -12.46 4.99
CA MET A 40 -7.36 -12.14 3.64
C MET A 40 -8.05 -13.08 2.66
N MET A 41 -8.75 -12.50 1.69
CA MET A 41 -9.51 -13.20 0.67
C MET A 41 -8.84 -13.03 -0.68
N ALA A 42 -8.98 -14.03 -1.54
CA ALA A 42 -8.62 -13.95 -2.95
C ALA A 42 -9.78 -14.45 -3.81
N VAL A 43 -9.93 -13.88 -4.99
CA VAL A 43 -10.90 -14.35 -5.99
C VAL A 43 -10.27 -14.28 -7.36
N ASP A 44 -10.32 -15.38 -8.09
CA ASP A 44 -9.84 -15.45 -9.46
C ASP A 44 -10.82 -14.69 -10.36
N ILE A 45 -10.30 -13.91 -11.32
CA ILE A 45 -11.08 -13.09 -12.24
C ILE A 45 -10.63 -13.37 -13.67
N ASP A 46 -11.59 -13.76 -14.51
CA ASP A 46 -11.40 -13.85 -15.95
C ASP A 46 -12.05 -12.62 -16.63
N LEU A 47 -11.22 -11.83 -17.31
CA LEU A 47 -11.58 -10.59 -18.02
C LEU A 47 -11.79 -10.80 -19.54
N GLY A 48 -12.15 -12.00 -19.98
CA GLY A 48 -12.44 -12.33 -21.38
C GLY A 48 -13.65 -11.61 -22.00
N GLU A 49 -14.38 -12.28 -22.89
CA GLU A 49 -15.57 -11.67 -23.53
C GLU A 49 -16.67 -11.30 -22.53
N GLN A 50 -16.75 -12.06 -21.42
CA GLN A 50 -17.61 -11.83 -20.28
C GLN A 50 -16.74 -11.89 -19.00
N LEU A 51 -17.04 -11.02 -18.04
CA LEU A 51 -16.42 -11.06 -16.72
C LEU A 51 -16.89 -12.33 -15.99
N MET A 52 -15.97 -13.25 -15.69
CA MET A 52 -16.24 -14.40 -14.83
C MET A 52 -15.48 -14.25 -13.53
N LEU A 53 -16.16 -14.52 -12.41
CA LEU A 53 -15.60 -14.48 -11.07
C LEU A 53 -15.55 -15.91 -10.52
N GLY A 54 -14.40 -16.29 -9.97
CA GLY A 54 -14.25 -17.52 -9.20
C GLY A 54 -14.95 -17.45 -7.84
N THR A 55 -14.86 -18.54 -7.09
CA THR A 55 -15.33 -18.58 -5.69
C THR A 55 -14.29 -17.91 -4.78
N PRO A 56 -14.65 -16.91 -3.97
CA PRO A 56 -13.70 -16.32 -3.03
C PRO A 56 -13.15 -17.35 -2.03
N LYS A 57 -11.83 -17.37 -1.87
CA LYS A 57 -11.08 -18.28 -0.97
C LYS A 57 -10.37 -17.49 0.11
N VAL A 58 -10.28 -18.04 1.31
CA VAL A 58 -9.47 -17.48 2.41
C VAL A 58 -8.01 -17.89 2.17
N LEU A 59 -7.10 -16.92 2.15
CA LEU A 59 -5.66 -17.19 2.07
C LEU A 59 -5.07 -17.41 3.47
N PHE A 60 -5.38 -16.52 4.42
CA PHE A 60 -4.94 -16.57 5.81
C PHE A 60 -5.72 -15.55 6.65
N GLU A 61 -5.53 -15.59 7.97
CA GLU A 61 -6.15 -14.68 8.92
C GLU A 61 -5.11 -13.78 9.57
N GLN A 62 -5.18 -12.48 9.31
CA GLN A 62 -4.38 -11.45 9.96
C GLN A 62 -5.24 -10.18 10.07
N GLY A 63 -5.60 -9.86 11.32
CA GLY A 63 -6.33 -8.64 11.66
C GLY A 63 -5.44 -7.40 11.54
N SER A 64 -6.08 -6.28 11.20
CA SER A 64 -5.51 -4.94 11.22
C SER A 64 -6.65 -3.94 11.16
N ASP A 65 -6.62 -2.94 12.03
CA ASP A 65 -7.65 -1.90 12.10
C ASP A 65 -7.50 -0.84 11.00
N PHE A 66 -6.42 -0.91 10.21
CA PHE A 66 -6.19 -0.02 9.08
C PHE A 66 -7.01 -0.44 7.84
N VAL A 67 -7.66 0.53 7.20
CA VAL A 67 -8.45 0.34 5.96
C VAL A 67 -7.59 -0.10 4.78
N LYS A 68 -6.36 0.42 4.69
CA LYS A 68 -5.32 -0.04 3.77
C LYS A 68 -4.15 -0.58 4.58
N ALA A 69 -4.25 -1.85 4.93
CA ALA A 69 -3.28 -2.51 5.80
C ALA A 69 -2.23 -3.33 5.05
N TYR A 70 -2.31 -3.44 3.72
CA TYR A 70 -1.47 -4.36 2.97
C TYR A 70 -1.23 -3.93 1.53
N ASP A 71 -0.20 -4.50 0.94
CA ASP A 71 0.10 -4.45 -0.49
C ASP A 71 0.65 -5.81 -0.96
N VAL A 72 0.67 -6.03 -2.28
CA VAL A 72 1.08 -7.28 -2.90
C VAL A 72 2.29 -7.04 -3.80
N ALA A 73 3.38 -7.75 -3.54
CA ALA A 73 4.58 -7.70 -4.35
C ALA A 73 4.40 -8.46 -5.67
N ASP A 74 5.28 -8.18 -6.65
CA ASP A 74 5.26 -8.83 -7.97
C ASP A 74 5.38 -10.37 -7.92
N ASP A 75 5.98 -10.89 -6.84
CA ASP A 75 6.14 -12.33 -6.59
C ASP A 75 4.97 -12.97 -5.82
N GLY A 76 3.89 -12.22 -5.59
CA GLY A 76 2.70 -12.68 -4.87
C GLY A 76 2.81 -12.66 -3.35
N ARG A 77 3.93 -12.18 -2.78
CA ARG A 77 4.04 -12.00 -1.32
C ARG A 77 3.25 -10.79 -0.86
N PHE A 78 2.72 -10.89 0.35
CA PHE A 78 1.99 -9.82 1.01
C PHE A 78 2.91 -9.07 1.99
N VAL A 79 2.87 -7.73 1.95
CA VAL A 79 3.36 -6.90 3.05
C VAL A 79 2.16 -6.38 3.83
N MET A 80 2.18 -6.48 5.16
CA MET A 80 1.06 -6.07 6.00
C MET A 80 1.49 -5.27 7.23
N VAL A 81 0.68 -4.27 7.56
CA VAL A 81 0.76 -3.55 8.83
C VAL A 81 0.10 -4.42 9.90
N GLN A 82 0.93 -5.02 10.74
CA GLN A 82 0.49 -5.76 11.91
C GLN A 82 0.41 -4.82 13.10
N GLU A 83 -0.77 -4.74 13.72
CA GLU A 83 -0.91 -4.07 15.00
C GLU A 83 -0.25 -4.91 16.09
N ARG A 84 0.62 -4.27 16.86
CA ARG A 84 1.24 -4.90 18.03
C ARG A 84 0.64 -4.26 19.27
N GLU A 85 0.00 -5.06 20.10
CA GLU A 85 -0.35 -4.63 21.45
C GLU A 85 0.94 -4.26 22.20
N ARG A 86 1.08 -2.99 22.52
CA ARG A 86 2.19 -2.49 23.32
C ARG A 86 1.78 -2.59 24.78
N ASN A 87 2.47 -3.42 25.55
CA ASN A 87 2.26 -3.55 26.99
C ASN A 87 3.58 -3.25 27.73
N PRO A 88 3.66 -2.15 28.51
CA PRO A 88 2.60 -1.18 28.77
C PRO A 88 2.28 -0.29 27.54
N PRO A 89 1.06 0.28 27.47
CA PRO A 89 0.72 1.28 26.46
C PRO A 89 1.70 2.46 26.52
N PRO A 90 1.93 3.18 25.41
CA PRO A 90 2.66 4.46 25.45
C PRO A 90 1.99 5.40 26.46
N ASP A 91 2.78 5.94 27.39
CA ASP A 91 2.29 6.77 28.50
C ASP A 91 2.57 8.27 28.29
N HIS A 92 3.27 8.64 27.22
CA HIS A 92 3.55 10.03 26.86
C HIS A 92 3.51 10.27 25.36
N LEU A 93 3.05 11.46 24.97
CA LEU A 93 3.05 11.97 23.60
C LEU A 93 4.04 13.13 23.50
N ILE A 94 5.03 13.03 22.61
CA ILE A 94 5.96 14.12 22.33
C ILE A 94 5.41 14.93 21.16
N LEU A 95 4.95 16.16 21.44
CA LEU A 95 4.56 17.11 20.42
C LEU A 95 5.73 18.05 20.12
N VAL A 96 6.36 17.87 18.96
CA VAL A 96 7.37 18.81 18.47
C VAL A 96 6.70 19.89 17.65
N GLN A 97 6.63 21.10 18.20
CA GLN A 97 6.09 22.25 17.51
C GLN A 97 7.19 22.96 16.71
N HIS A 98 6.81 23.60 15.60
CA HIS A 98 7.73 24.32 14.72
C HIS A 98 8.91 23.48 14.20
N PHE A 99 8.73 22.16 14.07
CA PHE A 99 9.79 21.25 13.60
C PHE A 99 10.40 21.68 12.27
N ALA A 100 9.60 22.22 11.34
CA ALA A 100 10.10 22.68 10.06
C ALA A 100 11.14 23.81 10.19
N GLU A 101 10.96 24.74 11.15
CA GLU A 101 11.93 25.82 11.38
C GLU A 101 13.18 25.30 12.08
N GLU A 102 13.03 24.40 13.04
CA GLU A 102 14.18 23.76 13.69
C GLU A 102 14.98 22.91 12.69
N LEU A 103 14.31 22.20 11.79
CA LEU A 103 14.95 21.45 10.72
C LEU A 103 15.73 22.39 9.79
N LYS A 104 15.14 23.51 9.34
CA LYS A 104 15.84 24.52 8.52
C LYS A 104 17.07 25.11 9.21
N ARG A 105 17.01 25.31 10.53
CA ARG A 105 18.14 25.82 11.33
C ARG A 105 19.30 24.81 11.39
N LEU A 106 18.97 23.52 11.44
CA LEU A 106 19.94 22.45 11.67
C LEU A 106 20.51 21.86 10.36
N VAL A 107 19.75 21.84 9.27
CA VAL A 107 20.24 21.32 8.01
C VAL A 107 21.16 22.35 7.33
N PRO A 108 22.33 21.92 6.83
CA PRO A 108 23.13 22.76 5.94
C PRO A 108 22.30 23.15 4.73
N THR A 109 22.10 24.45 4.54
CA THR A 109 21.37 25.00 3.39
C THR A 109 22.30 25.40 2.25
N ASP A 110 23.61 25.40 2.49
CA ASP A 110 24.60 25.46 1.44
C ASP A 110 24.85 24.03 0.92
N MET A 111 24.40 23.74 -0.30
CA MET A 111 24.83 22.54 -1.03
C MET A 111 26.27 22.72 -1.56
N SER A 112 27.19 23.26 -0.76
CA SER A 112 28.62 23.13 -1.07
C SER A 112 29.01 21.72 -0.62
N CYS A 113 29.32 20.85 -1.59
CA CYS A 113 29.56 19.44 -1.32
C CYS A 113 30.77 19.32 -0.36
N PRO A 114 30.60 18.91 0.90
CA PRO A 114 31.73 18.83 1.82
C PRO A 114 32.60 17.64 1.37
N ALA A 115 33.92 17.84 1.37
CA ALA A 115 34.90 16.84 0.91
C ALA A 115 34.85 15.49 1.68
N ALA A 116 34.05 15.39 2.74
CA ALA A 116 33.89 14.22 3.61
C ALA A 116 32.44 13.65 3.61
N SER A 117 31.70 13.79 2.50
CA SER A 117 30.33 13.24 2.41
C SER A 117 30.32 11.69 2.43
N PRO A 118 29.42 11.05 3.22
CA PRO A 118 29.16 9.62 3.12
C PRO A 118 28.69 9.24 1.71
N ARG A 119 29.11 8.06 1.21
CA ARG A 119 28.85 7.56 -0.15
C ARG A 119 27.40 7.70 -0.67
N VAL A 120 26.41 7.79 0.24
CA VAL A 120 24.99 7.91 -0.08
C VAL A 120 24.64 9.23 -0.81
N TRP A 121 25.36 10.32 -0.54
CA TRP A 121 25.03 11.65 -1.10
C TRP A 121 25.94 12.07 -2.28
N ALA A 122 26.87 11.19 -2.70
CA ALA A 122 27.85 11.51 -3.74
C ALA A 122 27.24 11.63 -5.14
N GLN A 123 26.15 10.91 -5.43
CA GLN A 123 25.52 10.91 -6.76
C GLN A 123 24.69 12.18 -7.01
N GLU A 124 24.11 12.79 -5.98
CA GLU A 124 23.27 13.99 -6.10
C GLU A 124 24.10 15.27 -6.29
N CYS A 125 25.32 15.36 -5.73
CA CYS A 125 26.21 16.50 -5.98
C CYS A 125 26.68 16.59 -7.45
N SER A 126 26.94 15.46 -8.10
CA SER A 126 27.53 15.43 -9.45
C SER A 126 26.59 16.01 -10.52
N ALA A 127 25.29 15.72 -10.41
CA ALA A 127 24.29 16.05 -11.43
C ALA A 127 24.01 17.56 -11.57
N ARG A 128 24.41 18.40 -10.61
CA ARG A 128 24.03 19.82 -10.54
C ARG A 128 25.16 20.82 -10.85
N SER A 129 26.36 20.33 -11.17
CA SER A 129 27.51 21.17 -11.58
C SER A 129 27.56 21.47 -13.08
N SER A 130 26.62 20.93 -13.87
CA SER A 130 26.60 21.02 -15.34
C SER A 130 25.42 21.84 -15.90
N ALA A 131 24.94 22.83 -15.16
CA ALA A 131 23.97 23.82 -15.64
C ALA A 131 24.51 25.25 -15.42
#